data_AF-A0A1I8CQ75-F1
#
_entry.id   AF-A0A1I8CQ75-F1
#
_cell.length_a   1.000
_cell.length_b   1.000
_cell.length_c   1.000
_cell.angle_alpha   90.00
_cell.angle_beta   90.00
_cell.angle_gamma   90.00
#
_symmetry.space_group_name_H-M   'P 1'
#
loop_
_entity.id
_entity.type
_entity.pdbx_description
1 polymer ?
#
loop_
_entity_poly.entity_id
_entity_poly.type
_entity_poly.pdbx_seq_one_letter_code
_entity_poly.pdbx_strand_id
1 'polypeptide(L)'
;MNTYSLLFFILIIIPVHGGPDENTFELFNQQLQKRLHMNTKCNQVPILYQRNPNGVIRLTERLIRASSKWPQFYHQLAFIPFILKMDSKCKEHASNANYTETVHLEAKKILNEYITLYPYRKTTVTSIKLKNWGTVKDLLKC
;
A
#
# COMPACT_ATOMS: atom_id res chain seq x y z
N MET A 1 -16.65 27.73 -6.02
CA MET A 1 -16.95 27.88 -4.57
C MET A 1 -17.45 26.53 -4.09
N ASN A 2 -16.55 25.73 -3.50
CA ASN A 2 -16.83 24.36 -3.07
C ASN A 2 -17.16 24.35 -1.57
N THR A 3 -18.45 24.23 -1.24
CA THR A 3 -18.94 24.01 0.12
C THR A 3 -19.33 22.56 0.33
N TYR A 4 -18.40 21.62 0.17
CA TYR A 4 -18.60 20.22 0.56
C TYR A 4 -17.26 19.58 0.92
N SER A 5 -16.73 19.79 2.13
CA SER A 5 -15.63 18.94 2.63
C SER A 5 -15.36 19.06 4.14
N LEU A 6 -16.37 19.25 4.98
CA LEU A 6 -16.19 19.25 6.44
C LEU A 6 -17.39 18.61 7.17
N LEU A 7 -17.93 17.51 6.63
CA LEU A 7 -18.65 16.55 7.46
C LEU A 7 -17.66 15.50 7.90
N PHE A 8 -16.87 15.89 8.90
CA PHE A 8 -16.26 14.98 9.85
C PHE A 8 -17.33 13.97 10.26
N PHE A 9 -17.10 12.69 9.94
CA PHE A 9 -17.77 11.58 10.58
C PHE A 9 -17.40 11.60 12.07
N ILE A 10 -18.03 12.50 12.84
CA ILE A 10 -18.20 12.31 14.27
C ILE A 10 -19.31 11.28 14.38
N LEU A 11 -18.91 10.01 14.36
CA LEU A 11 -19.75 8.94 14.90
C LEU A 11 -19.78 9.20 16.40
N ILE A 12 -20.78 9.97 16.83
CA ILE A 12 -21.14 10.13 18.22
C ILE A 12 -21.64 8.77 18.68
N ILE A 13 -20.78 7.97 19.31
CA ILE A 13 -21.23 6.90 20.19
C ILE A 13 -21.70 7.62 21.45
N ILE A 14 -22.99 7.90 21.55
CA ILE A 14 -23.63 8.31 22.80
C ILE A 14 -23.77 7.03 23.62
N PRO A 15 -22.99 6.80 24.70
CA PRO A 15 -23.36 5.75 25.64
C PRO A 15 -24.61 6.22 26.38
N VAL A 16 -25.72 5.51 26.14
CA VAL A 16 -26.89 5.58 26.99
C VAL A 16 -26.46 4.96 28.32
N HIS A 17 -26.12 5.83 29.29
CA HIS A 17 -25.75 5.55 30.69
C HIS A 17 -24.43 4.80 30.89
N GLY A 18 -23.39 5.57 31.23
CA GLY A 18 -22.05 5.09 31.60
C GLY A 18 -20.99 5.77 30.75
N GLY A 19 -20.15 6.62 31.36
CA GLY A 19 -19.02 7.23 30.64
C GLY A 19 -18.13 6.14 30.04
N PRO A 20 -17.44 6.42 28.91
CA PRO A 20 -16.53 5.44 28.32
C PRO A 20 -15.49 5.04 29.36
N ASP A 21 -15.41 3.74 29.66
CA ASP A 21 -14.36 3.22 30.52
C ASP A 21 -12.97 3.49 29.93
N GLU A 22 -11.96 3.49 30.78
CA GLU A 22 -10.57 3.79 30.44
C GLU A 22 -10.05 2.91 29.28
N ASN A 23 -10.50 1.64 29.24
CA ASN A 23 -10.15 0.67 28.19
C ASN A 23 -10.71 1.07 26.81
N THR A 24 -11.92 1.64 26.76
CA THR A 24 -12.56 2.09 25.52
C THR A 24 -11.84 3.33 24.97
N PHE A 25 -11.42 4.23 25.84
CA PHE A 25 -10.66 5.43 25.44
C PHE A 25 -9.25 5.07 24.94
N GLU A 26 -8.56 4.12 25.59
CA GLU A 26 -7.27 3.60 25.12
C GLU A 26 -7.40 2.93 23.75
N LEU A 27 -8.42 2.08 23.55
CA LEU A 27 -8.65 1.42 22.27
C LEU A 27 -8.92 2.42 21.14
N PHE A 28 -9.69 3.47 21.41
CA PHE A 28 -9.95 4.55 20.46
C PHE A 28 -8.67 5.30 20.10
N ASN A 29 -7.87 5.71 21.09
CA ASN A 29 -6.60 6.38 20.86
C ASN A 29 -5.62 5.51 20.06
N GLN A 30 -5.54 4.21 20.36
CA GLN A 30 -4.73 3.27 19.57
C GLN A 30 -5.20 3.19 18.10
N GLN A 31 -6.51 3.16 17.86
CA GLN A 31 -7.06 3.17 16.49
C GLN A 31 -6.78 4.48 15.76
N LEU A 32 -6.89 5.62 16.44
CA LEU A 32 -6.60 6.95 15.91
C LEU A 32 -5.12 7.08 15.55
N GLN A 33 -4.23 6.72 16.47
CA GLN A 33 -2.78 6.71 16.23
C GLN A 33 -2.43 5.79 15.06
N LYS A 34 -3.06 4.62 14.95
CA LYS A 34 -2.88 3.70 13.82
C LYS A 34 -3.33 4.30 12.49
N ARG A 35 -4.45 5.04 12.46
CA ARG A 35 -4.93 5.74 11.25
C ARG A 35 -4.03 6.92 10.89
N LEU A 36 -3.58 7.72 11.86
CA LEU A 36 -2.66 8.83 11.65
C LEU A 36 -1.29 8.36 11.14
N HIS A 37 -0.74 7.29 11.72
CA HIS A 37 0.50 6.65 11.24
C HIS A 37 0.36 6.05 9.84
N MET A 38 -0.82 5.52 9.51
CA MET A 38 -1.09 5.02 8.15
C MET A 38 -1.15 6.18 7.15
N ASN A 39 -1.82 7.28 7.50
CA ASN A 39 -1.93 8.47 6.67
C ASN A 39 -0.55 9.09 6.36
N THR A 40 0.34 9.14 7.35
CA THR A 40 1.74 9.61 7.17
C THR A 40 2.56 8.71 6.24
N LYS A 41 2.36 7.38 6.26
CA LYS A 41 3.01 6.46 5.31
C LYS A 41 2.48 6.61 3.89
N CYS A 42 1.18 6.82 3.72
CA CYS A 42 0.57 6.97 2.40
C CYS A 42 1.05 8.23 1.68
N ASN A 43 1.35 9.30 2.42
CA ASN A 43 2.00 10.50 1.87
C ASN A 43 3.41 10.23 1.31
N GLN A 44 4.05 9.12 1.70
CA GLN A 44 5.39 8.73 1.22
C GLN A 44 5.35 7.75 0.03
N VAL A 45 4.17 7.34 -0.43
CA VAL A 45 4.00 6.48 -1.61
C VAL A 45 4.73 6.99 -2.86
N PRO A 46 4.79 8.30 -3.19
CA PRO A 46 5.55 8.79 -4.34
C PRO A 46 7.01 8.32 -4.40
N ILE A 47 7.65 8.12 -3.24
CA ILE A 47 9.05 7.67 -3.14
C ILE A 47 9.26 6.28 -3.75
N LEU A 48 8.22 5.44 -3.76
CA LEU A 48 8.25 4.09 -4.34
C LEU A 48 8.26 4.11 -5.87
N TYR A 49 7.69 5.14 -6.49
CA TYR A 49 7.56 5.26 -7.95
C TYR A 49 8.66 6.11 -8.60
N GLN A 50 9.59 6.61 -7.80
CA GLN A 50 10.81 7.25 -8.31
C GLN A 50 11.70 6.23 -9.01
N ARG A 51 12.40 6.69 -10.05
CA ARG A 51 13.44 5.91 -10.73
C ARG A 51 14.73 5.94 -9.91
N ASN A 52 15.46 4.84 -9.90
CA ASN A 52 16.84 4.80 -9.41
C ASN A 52 17.80 5.36 -10.50
N PRO A 53 19.10 5.51 -10.21
CA PRO A 53 20.07 6.01 -11.20
C PRO A 53 20.14 5.20 -12.49
N ASN A 54 19.74 3.92 -12.46
CA ASN A 54 19.69 3.03 -13.62
C ASN A 54 18.37 3.15 -14.40
N GLY A 55 17.50 4.11 -14.05
CA GLY A 55 16.21 4.31 -14.68
C GLY A 55 15.10 3.32 -14.27
N VAL A 56 15.38 2.41 -13.33
CA VAL A 56 14.42 1.40 -12.88
C VAL A 56 13.54 1.95 -11.75
N ILE A 57 12.24 1.67 -11.80
CA ILE A 57 11.32 2.09 -10.75
C ILE A 57 11.67 1.37 -9.44
N ARG A 58 11.78 2.13 -8.34
CA ARG A 58 12.19 1.61 -7.03
C ARG A 58 11.27 0.50 -6.52
N LEU A 59 9.95 0.61 -6.72
CA LEU A 59 9.00 -0.43 -6.34
C LEU A 59 9.31 -1.74 -7.07
N THR A 60 9.48 -1.69 -8.40
CA THR A 60 9.84 -2.82 -9.24
C THR A 60 11.12 -3.50 -8.74
N GLU A 61 12.19 -2.72 -8.55
CA GLU A 61 13.48 -3.23 -8.05
C GLU A 61 13.34 -3.92 -6.70
N ARG A 62 12.61 -3.29 -5.76
CA ARG A 62 12.40 -3.82 -4.41
C ARG A 62 11.60 -5.11 -4.43
N LEU A 63 10.57 -5.21 -5.27
CA LEU A 63 9.76 -6.42 -5.40
C LEU A 63 10.57 -7.57 -6.00
N ILE A 64 11.35 -7.32 -7.06
CA ILE A 64 12.23 -8.32 -7.67
C ILE A 64 13.27 -8.82 -6.66
N ARG A 65 13.94 -7.90 -5.95
CA ARG A 65 14.96 -8.25 -4.96
C ARG A 65 14.37 -8.96 -3.73
N ALA A 66 13.12 -8.69 -3.39
CA ALA A 66 12.44 -9.38 -2.30
C ALA A 66 12.01 -10.79 -2.72
N SER A 67 11.46 -10.94 -3.92
CA SER A 67 11.01 -12.24 -4.42
C SER A 67 12.18 -13.17 -4.77
N SER A 68 13.33 -12.64 -5.17
CA SER A 68 14.53 -13.46 -5.44
C SER A 68 15.04 -14.24 -4.22
N LYS A 69 14.61 -13.85 -3.01
CA LYS A 69 14.96 -14.53 -1.75
C LYS A 69 13.98 -15.64 -1.38
N TRP A 70 12.94 -15.86 -2.17
CA TRP A 70 11.98 -16.93 -1.89
C TRP A 70 12.61 -18.29 -2.17
N PRO A 71 12.41 -19.29 -1.28
CA PRO A 71 13.07 -20.58 -1.42
C PRO A 71 12.62 -21.34 -2.68
N GLN A 72 11.38 -21.14 -3.11
CA GLN A 72 10.84 -21.81 -4.30
C GLN A 72 11.00 -20.96 -5.56
N PHE A 73 11.85 -21.40 -6.49
CA PHE A 73 12.08 -20.70 -7.76
C PHE A 73 10.81 -20.49 -8.59
N TYR A 74 9.93 -21.49 -8.66
CA TYR A 74 8.66 -21.38 -9.38
C TYR A 74 7.71 -20.33 -8.78
N HIS A 75 7.86 -19.98 -7.49
CA HIS A 75 7.12 -18.85 -6.91
C HIS A 75 7.60 -17.52 -7.49
N GLN A 76 8.91 -17.40 -7.69
CA GLN A 76 9.53 -16.21 -8.26
C GLN A 76 9.09 -16.03 -9.71
N LEU A 77 9.19 -17.09 -10.52
CA LEU A 77 8.79 -17.09 -11.93
C LEU A 77 7.34 -16.66 -12.14
N ALA A 78 6.42 -17.10 -11.29
CA ALA A 78 5.01 -16.71 -11.39
C ALA A 78 4.76 -15.24 -10.99
N PHE A 79 5.62 -14.65 -10.14
CA PHE A 79 5.43 -13.29 -9.64
C PHE A 79 6.11 -12.23 -10.51
N ILE A 80 7.24 -12.56 -11.15
CA ILE A 80 8.00 -11.64 -12.02
C ILE A 80 7.12 -10.98 -13.10
N PRO A 81 6.25 -11.69 -13.85
CA PRO A 81 5.39 -11.08 -14.87
C PRO A 81 4.50 -9.96 -14.31
N PHE A 82 3.99 -10.12 -13.08
CA PHE A 82 3.17 -9.09 -12.42
C PHE A 82 4.02 -7.86 -12.07
N ILE A 83 5.25 -8.06 -11.58
CA ILE A 83 6.15 -6.95 -11.30
C ILE A 83 6.51 -6.20 -12.59
N LEU A 84 6.78 -6.91 -13.69
CA LEU A 84 7.06 -6.31 -15.00
C LEU A 84 5.84 -5.56 -15.56
N LYS A 85 4.63 -6.08 -15.35
CA LYS A 85 3.37 -5.39 -15.69
C LYS A 85 3.25 -4.05 -14.95
N MET A 86 3.64 -3.99 -13.67
CA MET A 86 3.67 -2.72 -12.91
C MET A 86 4.69 -1.74 -13.48
N ASP A 87 5.88 -2.21 -13.84
CA ASP A 87 6.92 -1.36 -14.45
C ASP A 87 6.46 -0.78 -15.79
N SER A 88 5.79 -1.60 -16.60
CA SER A 88 5.16 -1.16 -17.86
C SER A 88 4.13 -0.07 -17.63
N LYS A 89 3.24 -0.21 -16.64
CA LYS A 89 2.27 0.84 -16.26
C LYS A 89 2.93 2.13 -15.78
N CYS A 90 4.06 2.03 -15.09
CA CYS A 90 4.83 3.22 -14.72
C CYS A 90 5.43 3.93 -15.95
N LYS A 91 5.84 3.19 -16.99
CA LYS A 91 6.34 3.77 -18.24
C LYS A 91 5.22 4.40 -19.06
N GLU A 92 4.09 3.71 -19.18
CA GLU A 92 2.90 4.15 -19.93
C GLU A 92 2.36 5.49 -19.40
N HIS A 93 2.32 5.67 -18.09
CA HIS A 93 1.77 6.88 -17.46
C HIS A 93 2.81 7.96 -17.14
N ALA A 94 4.05 7.84 -17.61
CA ALA A 94 5.15 8.72 -17.20
C ALA A 94 4.90 10.23 -17.43
N SER A 95 4.03 10.59 -18.37
CA SER A 95 3.65 11.98 -18.67
C SER A 95 2.35 12.44 -18.00
N ASN A 96 1.70 11.60 -17.18
CA ASN A 96 0.43 11.93 -16.54
C ASN A 96 0.63 12.94 -15.39
N ALA A 97 -0.19 14.00 -15.35
CA ALA A 97 -0.17 15.00 -14.28
C ALA A 97 -0.40 14.38 -12.88
N ASN A 98 -1.23 13.32 -12.81
CA ASN A 98 -1.51 12.55 -11.60
C ASN A 98 -0.74 11.21 -11.60
N TYR A 99 0.48 11.21 -12.15
CA TYR A 99 1.32 10.01 -12.32
C TYR A 99 1.28 9.08 -11.10
N THR A 100 1.65 9.59 -9.92
CA THR A 100 1.76 8.78 -8.70
C THR A 100 0.45 8.10 -8.34
N GLU A 101 -0.67 8.82 -8.37
CA GLU A 101 -1.98 8.27 -8.03
C GLU A 101 -2.39 7.17 -9.02
N THR A 102 -2.22 7.46 -10.31
CA THR A 102 -2.59 6.52 -11.39
C THR A 102 -1.78 5.24 -11.31
N VAL A 103 -0.45 5.33 -11.21
CA VAL A 103 0.42 4.14 -11.13
C VAL A 103 0.26 3.40 -9.80
N HIS A 104 -0.13 4.11 -8.74
CA HIS A 104 -0.43 3.47 -7.47
C HIS A 104 -1.68 2.60 -7.53
N LEU A 105 -2.75 3.10 -8.14
CA LEU A 105 -3.97 2.33 -8.39
C LEU A 105 -3.71 1.10 -9.27
N GLU A 106 -2.94 1.27 -10.35
CA GLU A 106 -2.54 0.16 -11.22
C GLU A 106 -1.68 -0.88 -10.46
N ALA A 107 -0.70 -0.44 -9.67
CA ALA A 107 0.11 -1.35 -8.86
C ALA A 107 -0.73 -2.12 -7.84
N LYS A 108 -1.69 -1.47 -7.18
CA LYS A 108 -2.64 -2.13 -6.26
C LYS A 108 -3.48 -3.18 -7.00
N LYS A 109 -4.01 -2.83 -8.18
CA LYS A 109 -4.78 -3.75 -9.01
C LYS A 109 -3.98 -5.00 -9.39
N ILE A 110 -2.74 -4.83 -9.84
CA ILE A 110 -1.86 -5.93 -10.25
C ILE A 110 -1.45 -6.80 -9.06
N LEU A 111 -1.14 -6.21 -7.91
CA LEU A 111 -0.83 -6.96 -6.69
C LEU A 111 -2.04 -7.77 -6.18
N ASN A 112 -3.23 -7.16 -6.22
CA ASN A 112 -4.47 -7.85 -5.85
C ASN A 112 -4.81 -8.96 -6.84
N GLU A 113 -4.60 -8.75 -8.15
CA GLU A 113 -4.74 -9.77 -9.19
C GLU A 113 -3.86 -11.00 -8.87
N TYR A 114 -2.58 -10.78 -8.56
CA TYR A 114 -1.68 -11.86 -8.13
C TYR A 114 -2.17 -12.57 -6.87
N ILE A 115 -2.59 -11.83 -5.84
CA ILE A 115 -3.06 -12.41 -4.58
C ILE A 115 -4.33 -13.24 -4.79
N THR A 116 -5.23 -12.79 -5.67
CA THR A 116 -6.46 -13.51 -6.01
C THR A 116 -6.16 -14.80 -6.78
N LEU A 117 -5.20 -14.77 -7.72
CA LEU A 117 -4.78 -15.96 -8.47
C LEU A 117 -3.99 -16.96 -7.61
N TYR A 118 -3.24 -16.47 -6.62
CA TYR A 118 -2.38 -17.28 -5.75
C TYR A 118 -2.67 -17.01 -4.26
N PRO A 119 -3.87 -17.35 -3.75
CA PRO A 119 -4.31 -16.98 -2.40
C PRO A 119 -3.42 -17.58 -1.30
N TYR A 120 -2.89 -18.78 -1.51
CA TYR A 120 -1.95 -19.45 -0.61
C TYR A 120 -0.62 -18.68 -0.44
N ARG A 121 -0.32 -17.71 -1.31
CA ARG A 121 0.89 -16.87 -1.25
C ARG A 121 0.63 -15.48 -0.68
N LYS A 122 -0.61 -15.17 -0.31
CA LYS A 122 -1.02 -13.86 0.22
C LYS A 122 -0.13 -13.41 1.36
N THR A 123 0.15 -14.27 2.34
CA THR A 123 1.00 -13.93 3.49
C THR A 123 2.43 -13.61 3.04
N THR A 124 2.99 -14.42 2.15
CA THR A 124 4.35 -14.22 1.61
C THR A 124 4.46 -12.90 0.84
N VAL A 125 3.48 -12.57 0.00
CA VAL A 125 3.51 -11.32 -0.78
C VAL A 125 3.26 -10.11 0.11
N THR A 126 2.22 -10.14 0.93
CA THR A 126 1.86 -9.00 1.79
C THR A 126 2.92 -8.69 2.85
N SER A 127 3.75 -9.66 3.23
CA SER A 127 4.87 -9.48 4.15
C SER A 127 6.17 -8.98 3.50
N ILE A 128 6.25 -8.86 2.16
CA ILE A 128 7.42 -8.28 1.49
C ILE A 128 7.72 -6.90 2.08
N LYS A 129 8.94 -6.72 2.59
CA LYS A 129 9.45 -5.43 3.09
C LYS A 129 9.99 -4.58 1.93
N LEU A 130 9.37 -3.43 1.72
CA LEU A 130 9.84 -2.37 0.83
C LEU A 130 10.83 -1.49 1.62
N LYS A 131 12.12 -1.67 1.34
CA LYS A 131 13.24 -1.00 2.05
C LYS A 131 12.98 0.50 2.22
N ASN A 132 13.15 1.03 3.44
CA ASN A 132 12.93 2.44 3.77
C ASN A 132 11.50 2.96 3.50
N TRP A 133 10.47 2.10 3.58
CA TRP A 133 9.07 2.52 3.47
C TRP A 133 8.12 1.70 4.35
N GLY A 134 8.02 0.38 4.14
CA GLY A 134 7.02 -0.44 4.82
C GLY A 134 6.89 -1.83 4.22
N THR A 135 5.68 -2.39 4.22
CA THR A 135 5.38 -3.69 3.61
C THR A 135 4.44 -3.57 2.42
N VAL A 136 4.34 -4.60 1.58
CA VAL A 136 3.29 -4.65 0.52
C VAL A 136 1.89 -4.57 1.13
N LYS A 137 1.67 -5.09 2.35
CA LYS A 137 0.41 -4.91 3.08
C LYS A 137 0.11 -3.43 3.34
N ASP A 138 1.11 -2.65 3.71
CA ASP A 138 0.95 -1.20 3.92
C ASP A 138 0.64 -0.50 2.58
N LEU A 139 1.31 -0.92 1.49
CA LEU A 139 1.08 -0.40 0.14
C LEU A 139 -0.37 -0.61 -0.32
N LEU A 140 -0.91 -1.81 -0.12
CA LEU A 140 -2.27 -2.16 -0.52
C LEU A 140 -3.34 -1.40 0.26
N LYS A 141 -2.99 -0.86 1.44
CA LYS A 141 -3.92 -0.14 2.30
C LYS A 141 -4.05 1.36 1.99
N CYS A 142 -3.07 1.95 1.31
CA CYS A 142 -2.99 3.39 1.11
C CYS A 142 -4.02 4.03 0.17
#